data_AF-A0A2T4XKT3-F1
#
_entry.id   AF-A0A2T4XKT3-F1
#
_cell.length_a   1.000
_cell.length_b   1.000
_cell.length_c   1.000
_cell.angle_alpha   90.00
_cell.angle_beta   90.00
_cell.angle_gamma   90.00
#
_symmetry.space_group_name_H-M   'P 1'
#
loop_
_entity.id
_entity.type
_entity.pdbx_description
1 polymer ?
#
loop_
_entity_poly.entity_id
_entity_poly.type
_entity_poly.pdbx_seq_one_letter_code
_entity_poly.pdbx_strand_id
1 'polypeptide(L)'
;MLFGLIFPSGSLQEKNGLIARQAQPQEFQIARVQYRGGGDWYNSPTALTNLLRFAKQEIPVSVSTRYNDVQLGSREIFNYPFLYLTGHGNIAINDSEMENLRRYLEQGGFLYVDDDYGMDPYVRPLLREIFPEEPFIELPADHPIYTIVYPFPAGRPPKVHEHDGKPPQAFGVYRNGRMVLLYTYESNPADGWAYDEHANSQRVIDQALKFGVNLLTYVLMMP
;
A
#
# COMPACT_ATOMS: atom_id res chain seq x y z
N MET A 1 -30.76 28.50 -73.34
CA MET A 1 -30.62 28.83 -71.91
C MET A 1 -31.27 27.73 -71.10
N LEU A 2 -30.49 26.83 -70.49
CA LEU A 2 -30.61 26.41 -69.09
C LEU A 2 -29.50 25.37 -68.79
N PHE A 3 -28.93 25.51 -67.60
CA PHE A 3 -27.80 24.77 -67.05
C PHE A 3 -28.16 23.31 -66.69
N GLY A 4 -27.16 22.43 -66.74
CA GLY A 4 -27.18 21.11 -66.11
C GLY A 4 -25.76 20.63 -65.84
N LEU A 5 -25.21 21.01 -64.69
CA LEU A 5 -23.91 20.56 -64.19
C LEU A 5 -24.03 19.13 -63.63
N ILE A 6 -23.12 18.27 -64.07
CA ILE A 6 -22.96 16.88 -63.67
C ILE A 6 -22.25 16.85 -62.31
N PHE A 7 -22.88 16.27 -61.29
CA PHE A 7 -22.20 15.90 -60.04
C PHE A 7 -21.65 14.47 -60.18
N PRO A 8 -20.34 14.22 -59.93
CA PRO A 8 -19.89 12.88 -59.63
C PRO A 8 -20.17 12.56 -58.16
N SER A 9 -20.82 11.42 -57.96
CA SER A 9 -21.01 10.74 -56.68
C SER A 9 -19.65 10.33 -56.10
N GLY A 10 -19.22 11.06 -55.06
CA GLY A 10 -18.10 10.70 -54.19
C GLY A 10 -18.62 10.35 -52.80
N SER A 11 -18.28 9.16 -52.34
CA SER A 11 -18.63 8.55 -51.06
C SER A 11 -18.25 9.40 -49.85
N LEU A 12 -19.15 9.43 -48.86
CA LEU A 12 -18.88 9.83 -47.47
C LEU A 12 -17.95 8.81 -46.80
N GLN A 13 -16.67 8.84 -47.15
CA GLN A 13 -15.59 8.31 -46.32
C GLN A 13 -14.54 9.43 -46.21
N GLU A 14 -13.96 9.56 -45.03
CA GLU A 14 -12.92 10.52 -44.66
C GLU A 14 -13.37 11.94 -44.28
N LYS A 15 -14.03 12.07 -43.12
CA LYS A 15 -13.82 13.24 -42.26
C LYS A 15 -13.63 12.82 -40.80
N ASN A 16 -12.38 12.98 -40.36
CA ASN A 16 -11.95 13.27 -38.99
C ASN A 16 -12.34 12.25 -37.90
N GLY A 17 -11.66 11.10 -37.89
CA GLY A 17 -11.55 10.24 -36.73
C GLY A 17 -10.27 10.51 -35.94
N LEU A 18 -10.11 11.71 -35.36
CA LEU A 18 -9.16 11.89 -34.25
C LEU A 18 -9.84 11.27 -33.01
N ILE A 19 -9.73 9.96 -32.87
CA ILE A 19 -9.97 9.32 -31.58
C ILE A 19 -8.83 9.80 -30.69
N ALA A 20 -9.10 10.80 -29.85
CA ALA A 20 -8.25 11.07 -28.70
C ALA A 20 -8.12 9.74 -27.96
N ARG A 21 -6.91 9.14 -27.93
CA ARG A 21 -6.60 8.11 -26.95
C ARG A 21 -6.85 8.77 -25.61
N GLN A 22 -7.99 8.49 -24.98
CA GLN A 22 -8.15 8.76 -23.56
C GLN A 22 -6.96 8.06 -22.90
N ALA A 23 -6.03 8.84 -22.36
CA ALA A 23 -5.00 8.30 -21.50
C ALA A 23 -5.75 7.51 -20.43
N GLN A 24 -5.49 6.20 -20.35
CA GLN A 24 -6.01 5.43 -19.24
C GLN A 24 -5.52 6.15 -17.97
N PRO A 25 -6.40 6.48 -17.02
CA PRO A 25 -5.97 7.14 -15.79
C PRO A 25 -4.84 6.31 -15.19
N GLN A 26 -3.73 6.97 -14.85
CA GLN A 26 -2.59 6.30 -14.25
C GLN A 26 -3.07 5.57 -13.00
N GLU A 27 -2.98 4.26 -13.02
CA GLU A 27 -3.41 3.40 -11.93
C GLU A 27 -2.23 3.21 -10.98
N PHE A 28 -2.39 3.56 -9.71
CA PHE A 28 -1.38 3.30 -8.70
C PHE A 28 -1.24 1.80 -8.51
N GLN A 29 -0.03 1.30 -8.72
CA GLN A 29 0.32 -0.07 -8.41
C GLN A 29 1.18 -0.09 -7.16
N ILE A 30 0.99 -1.08 -6.29
CA ILE A 30 1.81 -1.28 -5.09
C ILE A 30 2.74 -2.47 -5.27
N ALA A 31 3.73 -2.61 -4.40
CA ALA A 31 4.60 -3.76 -4.38
C ALA A 31 4.73 -4.39 -3.00
N ARG A 32 4.94 -5.71 -2.97
CA ARG A 32 5.30 -6.47 -1.77
C ARG A 32 6.81 -6.70 -1.76
N VAL A 33 7.41 -6.54 -0.60
CA VAL A 33 8.85 -6.63 -0.42
C VAL A 33 9.27 -8.09 -0.26
N GLN A 34 10.13 -8.56 -1.15
CA GLN A 34 10.92 -9.77 -0.98
C GLN A 34 12.22 -9.43 -0.23
N TYR A 35 12.32 -9.86 1.02
CA TYR A 35 13.51 -9.65 1.87
C TYR A 35 14.33 -10.93 2.08
N ARG A 36 15.53 -10.76 2.64
CA ARG A 36 16.45 -11.86 3.01
C ARG A 36 16.25 -12.27 4.47
N GLY A 37 16.85 -13.38 4.90
CA GLY A 37 16.83 -13.80 6.32
C GLY A 37 15.99 -15.04 6.60
N GLY A 38 15.25 -15.54 5.61
CA GLY A 38 14.55 -16.82 5.67
C GLY A 38 13.12 -16.75 6.24
N GLY A 39 12.63 -15.57 6.61
CA GLY A 39 11.22 -15.36 6.90
C GLY A 39 10.33 -15.47 5.66
N ASP A 40 9.04 -15.68 5.89
CA ASP A 40 8.00 -15.92 4.91
C ASP A 40 7.32 -14.63 4.43
N TRP A 41 8.10 -13.77 3.77
CA TRP A 41 7.63 -12.52 3.15
C TRP A 41 6.46 -12.69 2.15
N TYR A 42 6.16 -13.93 1.75
CA TYR A 42 5.13 -14.31 0.79
C TYR A 42 3.85 -14.89 1.44
N ASN A 43 3.74 -14.85 2.77
CA ASN A 43 2.54 -15.25 3.52
C ASN A 43 1.26 -14.57 3.00
N SER A 44 0.11 -15.18 3.31
CA SER A 44 -1.23 -14.67 3.00
C SER A 44 -1.34 -14.10 1.56
N PRO A 45 -1.04 -14.89 0.50
CA PRO A 45 -0.91 -14.41 -0.88
C PRO A 45 -2.14 -13.68 -1.44
N THR A 46 -3.35 -13.95 -0.91
CA THR A 46 -4.58 -13.25 -1.32
C THR A 46 -4.76 -11.89 -0.65
N ALA A 47 -4.09 -11.61 0.48
CA ALA A 47 -4.29 -10.42 1.31
C ALA A 47 -4.27 -9.12 0.50
N LEU A 48 -3.17 -8.85 -0.20
CA LEU A 48 -3.05 -7.63 -1.00
C LEU A 48 -4.07 -7.58 -2.14
N THR A 49 -4.33 -8.70 -2.82
CA THR A 49 -5.31 -8.74 -3.92
C THR A 49 -6.71 -8.38 -3.41
N ASN A 50 -7.09 -8.91 -2.25
CA ASN A 50 -8.37 -8.67 -1.61
C ASN A 50 -8.50 -7.22 -1.12
N LEU A 51 -7.46 -6.69 -0.45
CA LEU A 51 -7.39 -5.29 -0.07
C LEU A 51 -7.54 -4.37 -1.28
N LEU A 52 -6.77 -4.60 -2.35
CA LEU A 52 -6.78 -3.74 -3.53
C LEU A 52 -8.13 -3.81 -4.27
N ARG A 53 -8.77 -4.98 -4.30
CA ARG A 53 -10.13 -5.12 -4.87
C ARG A 53 -11.15 -4.30 -4.09
N PHE A 54 -11.08 -4.34 -2.76
CA PHE A 54 -11.94 -3.55 -1.89
C PHE A 54 -11.63 -2.05 -2.05
N ALA A 55 -10.37 -1.64 -1.94
CA ALA A 55 -9.93 -0.25 -2.07
C ALA A 55 -10.30 0.40 -3.40
N LYS A 56 -10.29 -0.36 -4.51
CA LYS A 56 -10.72 0.13 -5.83
C LYS A 56 -12.18 0.59 -5.89
N GLN A 57 -13.03 0.10 -4.98
CA GLN A 57 -14.43 0.50 -4.87
C GLN A 57 -14.63 1.67 -3.91
N GLU A 58 -13.64 1.96 -3.07
CA GLU A 58 -13.77 2.83 -1.90
C GLU A 58 -12.98 4.14 -2.01
N ILE A 59 -11.88 4.15 -2.79
CA ILE A 59 -10.97 5.30 -2.91
C ILE A 59 -11.18 5.96 -4.28
N PRO A 60 -11.22 7.31 -4.37
CA PRO A 60 -11.45 8.01 -5.64
C PRO A 60 -10.26 7.97 -6.62
N VAL A 61 -9.09 7.51 -6.18
CA VAL A 61 -7.92 7.31 -7.06
C VAL A 61 -7.91 5.91 -7.65
N SER A 62 -7.45 5.80 -8.90
CA SER A 62 -7.34 4.50 -9.58
C SER A 62 -6.22 3.67 -8.95
N VAL A 63 -6.55 2.54 -8.32
CA VAL A 63 -5.59 1.60 -7.72
C VAL A 63 -5.72 0.24 -8.41
N SER A 64 -4.57 -0.37 -8.71
CA SER A 64 -4.51 -1.65 -9.39
C SER A 64 -4.90 -2.76 -8.45
N THR A 65 -5.67 -3.73 -8.94
CA THR A 65 -5.95 -4.97 -8.18
C THR A 65 -4.81 -5.98 -8.27
N ARG A 66 -3.67 -5.56 -8.82
CA ARG A 66 -2.44 -6.35 -8.96
C ARG A 66 -1.32 -5.67 -8.19
N TYR A 67 -0.43 -6.47 -7.63
CA TYR A 67 0.82 -6.04 -7.03
C TYR A 67 1.97 -6.82 -7.67
N ASN A 68 3.20 -6.34 -7.48
CA ASN A 68 4.41 -7.05 -7.86
C ASN A 68 5.25 -7.33 -6.61
N ASP A 69 6.02 -8.42 -6.64
CA ASP A 69 7.05 -8.67 -5.64
C ASP A 69 8.35 -7.97 -6.06
N VAL A 70 9.00 -7.24 -5.15
CA VAL A 70 10.23 -6.49 -5.42
C VAL A 70 11.25 -6.66 -4.31
N GLN A 71 12.53 -6.68 -4.66
CA GLN A 71 13.62 -6.71 -3.70
C GLN A 71 14.00 -5.28 -3.27
N LEU A 72 14.31 -5.07 -1.99
CA LEU A 72 14.69 -3.75 -1.46
C LEU A 72 15.90 -3.11 -2.16
N GLY A 73 16.83 -3.92 -2.66
CA GLY A 73 18.01 -3.42 -3.41
C GLY A 73 17.71 -3.09 -4.87
N SER A 74 16.52 -3.41 -5.38
CA SER A 74 16.14 -3.17 -6.77
C SER A 74 15.81 -1.71 -7.00
N ARG A 75 16.11 -1.22 -8.21
CA ARG A 75 15.61 0.09 -8.68
C ARG A 75 14.11 0.09 -8.96
N GLU A 76 13.49 -1.09 -9.05
CA GLU A 76 12.06 -1.20 -9.29
C GLU A 76 11.21 -0.62 -8.17
N ILE A 77 11.73 -0.56 -6.93
CA ILE A 77 10.96 0.00 -5.80
C ILE A 77 10.51 1.44 -6.07
N PHE A 78 11.28 2.21 -6.84
CA PHE A 78 10.97 3.61 -7.19
C PHE A 78 9.78 3.75 -8.16
N ASN A 79 9.29 2.64 -8.73
CA ASN A 79 8.09 2.64 -9.58
C ASN A 79 6.79 2.56 -8.76
N TYR A 80 6.87 2.33 -7.44
CA TYR A 80 5.71 2.09 -6.59
C TYR A 80 5.64 3.14 -5.47
N PRO A 81 4.51 3.84 -5.27
CA PRO A 81 4.36 4.78 -4.16
C PRO A 81 4.28 4.09 -2.79
N PHE A 82 4.00 2.78 -2.77
CA PHE A 82 3.75 2.00 -1.56
C PHE A 82 4.42 0.63 -1.65
N LEU A 83 5.23 0.32 -0.63
CA LEU A 83 5.79 -0.98 -0.36
C LEU A 83 5.11 -1.62 0.85
N TYR A 84 4.73 -2.87 0.71
CA TYR A 84 4.21 -3.72 1.77
C TYR A 84 5.27 -4.74 2.22
N LEU A 85 5.48 -4.88 3.52
CA LEU A 85 6.39 -5.86 4.11
C LEU A 85 5.68 -6.57 5.25
N THR A 86 5.77 -7.90 5.30
CA THR A 86 5.17 -8.73 6.36
C THR A 86 5.92 -10.05 6.48
N GLY A 87 5.61 -10.84 7.49
CA GLY A 87 6.07 -12.21 7.66
C GLY A 87 6.28 -12.55 9.14
N HIS A 88 6.82 -13.74 9.35
CA HIS A 88 7.18 -14.31 10.64
C HIS A 88 8.71 -14.35 10.79
N GLY A 89 9.17 -14.06 12.01
CA GLY A 89 10.55 -14.29 12.41
C GLY A 89 11.57 -13.43 11.66
N ASN A 90 12.54 -14.09 11.02
CA ASN A 90 13.78 -13.44 10.61
C ASN A 90 13.64 -12.61 9.32
N ILE A 91 13.99 -11.34 9.43
CA ILE A 91 14.29 -10.45 8.32
C ILE A 91 15.75 -9.98 8.41
N ALA A 92 16.40 -9.84 7.27
CA ALA A 92 17.72 -9.25 7.11
C ALA A 92 17.73 -8.27 5.93
N ILE A 93 18.38 -7.13 6.15
CA ILE A 93 18.60 -6.07 5.17
C ILE A 93 20.09 -5.74 5.22
N ASN A 94 20.77 -5.75 4.07
CA ASN A 94 22.18 -5.33 4.00
C ASN A 94 22.33 -3.81 3.80
N ASP A 95 23.55 -3.30 3.92
CA ASP A 95 23.83 -1.85 3.84
C ASP A 95 23.38 -1.20 2.53
N SER A 96 23.42 -1.92 1.41
CA SER A 96 22.96 -1.39 0.11
C SER A 96 21.44 -1.32 0.01
N GLU A 97 20.74 -2.30 0.59
CA GLU A 97 19.28 -2.38 0.63
C GLU A 97 18.72 -1.32 1.58
N MET A 98 19.22 -1.34 2.82
CA MET A 98 19.77 -0.19 3.54
C MET A 98 19.49 1.21 2.98
N GLU A 99 20.52 1.68 2.30
CA GLU A 99 20.64 2.96 1.65
C GLU A 99 19.60 3.16 0.53
N ASN A 100 19.27 2.10 -0.22
CA ASN A 100 18.27 2.21 -1.29
C ASN A 100 16.87 2.47 -0.73
N LEU A 101 16.51 1.85 0.40
CA LEU A 101 15.25 2.08 1.10
C LEU A 101 15.18 3.50 1.65
N ARG A 102 16.26 4.03 2.25
CA ARG A 102 16.30 5.45 2.67
C ARG A 102 16.00 6.39 1.51
N ARG A 103 16.71 6.22 0.40
CA ARG A 103 16.54 7.03 -0.82
C ARG A 103 15.12 6.92 -1.38
N TYR A 104 14.51 5.74 -1.32
CA TYR A 104 13.12 5.53 -1.73
C TYR A 104 12.14 6.34 -0.88
N LEU A 105 12.26 6.26 0.44
CA LEU A 105 11.40 6.97 1.38
C LEU A 105 11.57 8.50 1.30
N GLU A 106 12.81 8.97 1.11
CA GLU A 106 13.12 10.39 0.90
C GLU A 106 12.55 10.93 -0.42
N GLN A 107 12.41 10.09 -1.45
CA GLN A 107 11.85 10.46 -2.76
C GLN A 107 10.32 10.35 -2.83
N GLY A 108 9.65 10.19 -1.69
CA GLY A 108 8.18 10.16 -1.61
C GLY A 108 7.58 8.77 -1.49
N GLY A 109 8.40 7.72 -1.53
CA GLY A 109 7.96 6.36 -1.26
C GLY A 109 7.40 6.18 0.16
N PHE A 110 6.67 5.09 0.37
CA PHE A 110 6.10 4.74 1.67
C PHE A 110 6.31 3.25 1.95
N LEU A 111 6.72 2.92 3.18
CA LEU A 111 6.83 1.54 3.65
C LEU A 111 5.78 1.25 4.71
N TYR A 112 4.89 0.31 4.43
CA TYR A 112 4.04 -0.32 5.44
C TYR A 112 4.62 -1.68 5.83
N VAL A 113 4.83 -1.87 7.13
CA VAL A 113 5.28 -3.12 7.74
C VAL A 113 4.17 -3.67 8.63
N ASP A 114 3.79 -4.92 8.42
CA ASP A 114 2.81 -5.62 9.25
C ASP A 114 3.43 -6.86 9.89
N ASP A 115 3.53 -6.87 11.22
CA ASP A 115 4.01 -8.03 11.98
C ASP A 115 2.94 -9.13 11.98
N ASP A 116 3.17 -10.20 11.23
CA ASP A 116 2.38 -11.45 11.29
C ASP A 116 2.85 -12.32 12.47
N TYR A 117 3.08 -11.69 13.62
CA TYR A 117 3.62 -12.27 14.86
C TYR A 117 5.06 -12.84 14.79
N GLY A 118 5.91 -12.28 15.67
CA GLY A 118 7.26 -12.79 15.91
C GLY A 118 8.36 -12.17 15.04
N MET A 119 8.02 -11.19 14.20
CA MET A 119 8.98 -10.43 13.40
C MET A 119 9.58 -9.26 14.21
N ASP A 120 8.87 -8.74 15.22
CA ASP A 120 9.26 -7.57 16.02
C ASP A 120 10.73 -7.55 16.50
N PRO A 121 11.30 -8.64 17.07
CA PRO A 121 12.69 -8.64 17.53
C PRO A 121 13.72 -8.38 16.42
N TYR A 122 13.37 -8.66 15.18
CA TYR A 122 14.25 -8.55 14.01
C TYR A 122 13.96 -7.30 13.20
N VAL A 123 12.68 -6.98 12.98
CA VAL A 123 12.30 -5.84 12.14
C VAL A 123 12.43 -4.52 12.88
N ARG A 124 12.01 -4.42 14.15
CA ARG A 124 11.99 -3.13 14.86
C ARG A 124 13.38 -2.46 14.94
N PRO A 125 14.50 -3.18 15.18
CA PRO A 125 15.84 -2.61 15.08
C PRO A 125 16.13 -2.04 13.69
N LEU A 126 15.82 -2.80 12.63
CA LEU A 126 16.04 -2.35 11.24
C LEU A 126 15.25 -1.08 10.92
N LEU A 127 13.98 -1.00 11.34
CA LEU A 127 13.15 0.19 11.07
C LEU A 127 13.71 1.45 11.75
N ARG A 128 14.30 1.30 12.94
CA ARG A 128 14.98 2.40 13.64
C ARG A 128 16.28 2.81 12.96
N GLU A 129 16.96 1.88 12.29
CA GLU A 129 18.20 2.17 11.55
C GLU A 129 17.96 2.84 10.19
N ILE A 130 16.73 2.82 9.65
CA ILE A 130 16.40 3.54 8.40
C ILE A 130 16.67 5.04 8.58
N PHE A 131 16.17 5.66 9.65
CA PHE A 131 16.46 7.06 9.97
C PHE A 131 16.79 7.18 11.47
N PRO A 132 18.04 6.90 11.88
CA PRO A 132 18.43 6.83 13.29
C PRO A 132 18.28 8.15 14.07
N GLU A 133 18.22 9.27 13.35
CA GLU A 133 17.97 10.60 13.89
C GLU A 133 16.49 10.91 14.10
N GLU A 134 15.58 10.15 13.48
CA GLU A 134 14.14 10.37 13.60
C GLU A 134 13.54 9.49 14.70
N PRO A 135 12.53 10.00 15.42
CA PRO A 135 11.89 9.24 16.46
C PRO A 135 10.97 8.17 15.86
N PHE A 136 11.10 6.93 16.35
CA PHE A 136 10.18 5.84 16.08
C PHE A 136 9.05 5.85 17.11
N ILE A 137 7.94 6.53 16.79
CA ILE A 137 6.88 6.87 17.75
C ILE A 137 5.62 6.03 17.55
N GLU A 138 4.92 5.68 18.63
CA GLU A 138 3.54 5.20 18.52
C GLU A 138 2.66 6.34 18.00
N LEU A 139 1.79 6.04 17.04
CA LEU A 139 0.88 7.04 16.49
C LEU A 139 -0.12 7.48 17.56
N PRO A 140 -0.42 8.78 17.66
CA PRO A 140 -1.41 9.26 18.59
C PRO A 140 -2.82 8.83 18.15
N ALA A 141 -3.74 8.73 19.11
CA ALA A 141 -5.09 8.23 18.86
C ALA A 141 -5.92 9.10 17.89
N ASP A 142 -5.55 10.37 17.73
CA ASP A 142 -6.17 11.34 16.81
C ASP A 142 -5.47 11.40 15.44
N HIS A 143 -4.50 10.50 15.16
CA HIS A 143 -3.81 10.47 13.88
C HIS A 143 -4.80 10.28 12.71
N PRO A 144 -4.68 11.03 11.59
CA PRO A 144 -5.65 10.99 10.49
C PRO A 144 -5.87 9.60 9.88
N ILE A 145 -4.89 8.69 9.96
CA ILE A 145 -5.03 7.30 9.52
C ILE A 145 -6.21 6.56 10.19
N TYR A 146 -6.64 7.00 11.38
CA TYR A 146 -7.76 6.41 12.11
C TYR A 146 -9.11 7.02 11.75
N THR A 147 -9.17 8.06 10.92
CA THR A 147 -10.42 8.80 10.65
C THR A 147 -10.64 9.22 9.19
N ILE A 148 -9.62 9.12 8.32
CA ILE A 148 -9.62 9.74 6.98
C ILE A 148 -10.78 9.30 6.08
N VAL A 149 -11.16 8.01 6.08
CA VAL A 149 -12.32 7.48 5.36
C VAL A 149 -13.25 6.76 6.32
N TYR A 150 -12.71 5.81 7.07
CA TYR A 150 -13.41 5.00 8.05
C TYR A 150 -12.97 5.35 9.48
N PRO A 151 -13.90 5.59 10.43
CA PRO A 151 -13.53 5.93 11.80
C PRO A 151 -13.12 4.70 12.61
N PHE A 152 -12.01 4.83 13.34
CA PHE A 152 -11.52 3.92 14.37
C PHE A 152 -11.52 4.67 15.71
N PRO A 153 -12.65 4.67 16.47
CA PRO A 153 -12.82 5.54 17.63
C PRO A 153 -11.81 5.35 18.77
N ALA A 154 -11.17 4.18 18.84
CA ALA A 154 -10.12 3.90 19.81
C ALA A 154 -8.76 4.52 19.42
N GLY A 155 -8.63 5.05 18.20
CA GLY A 155 -7.36 5.60 17.69
C GLY A 155 -6.26 4.56 17.60
N ARG A 156 -6.61 3.35 17.16
CA ARG A 156 -5.71 2.18 17.10
C ARG A 156 -5.98 1.36 15.84
N PRO A 157 -4.98 0.62 15.33
CA PRO A 157 -5.21 -0.32 14.24
C PRO A 157 -6.11 -1.48 14.71
N PRO A 158 -6.77 -2.21 13.80
CA PRO A 158 -7.63 -3.32 14.18
C PRO A 158 -6.84 -4.47 14.81
N LYS A 159 -7.34 -5.04 15.91
CA LYS A 159 -6.81 -6.30 16.47
C LYS A 159 -7.41 -7.45 15.67
N VAL A 160 -6.66 -7.98 14.70
CA VAL A 160 -7.11 -9.11 13.87
C VAL A 160 -6.61 -10.42 14.46
N HIS A 161 -5.32 -10.48 14.82
CA HIS A 161 -4.72 -11.64 15.45
C HIS A 161 -4.30 -11.35 16.90
N GLU A 162 -4.39 -12.37 17.76
CA GLU A 162 -3.90 -12.30 19.14
C GLU A 162 -2.40 -12.65 19.16
N HIS A 163 -1.58 -11.77 19.73
CA HIS A 163 -0.14 -11.98 19.92
C HIS A 163 0.14 -12.16 21.42
N ASP A 164 0.84 -11.24 22.09
CA ASP A 164 1.18 -11.34 23.51
C ASP A 164 0.07 -10.83 24.46
N GLY A 165 -1.17 -10.71 23.98
CA GLY A 165 -2.29 -10.14 24.74
C GLY A 165 -2.17 -8.64 25.02
N LYS A 166 -1.33 -7.92 24.26
CA LYS A 166 -1.20 -6.46 24.37
C LYS A 166 -2.19 -5.75 23.44
N PRO A 167 -2.50 -4.46 23.68
CA PRO A 167 -3.27 -3.66 22.75
C PRO A 167 -2.61 -3.59 21.37
N PRO A 168 -3.37 -3.48 20.27
CA PRO A 168 -2.80 -3.25 18.95
C PRO A 168 -2.15 -1.86 18.89
N GLN A 169 -0.98 -1.78 18.26
CA GLN A 169 -0.17 -0.57 18.17
C GLN A 169 0.23 -0.29 16.73
N ALA A 170 0.40 0.99 16.40
CA ALA A 170 0.99 1.42 15.14
C ALA A 170 2.12 2.41 15.43
N PHE A 171 3.27 2.20 14.83
CA PHE A 171 4.44 3.06 14.96
C PHE A 171 4.75 3.76 13.65
N GLY A 172 5.13 5.02 13.71
CA GLY A 172 5.49 5.83 12.54
C GLY A 172 6.92 6.36 12.60
N VAL A 173 7.51 6.56 11.42
CA VAL A 173 8.68 7.42 11.24
C VAL A 173 8.28 8.56 10.31
N TYR A 174 8.64 9.78 10.69
CA TYR A 174 8.38 10.99 9.92
C TYR A 174 9.69 11.52 9.33
N ARG A 175 9.63 12.02 8.09
CA ARG A 175 10.72 12.77 7.44
C ARG A 175 10.14 14.01 6.83
N ASN A 176 10.73 15.17 7.15
CA ASN A 176 10.29 16.47 6.65
C ASN A 176 8.78 16.72 6.86
N GLY A 177 8.24 16.28 8.01
CA GLY A 177 6.83 16.44 8.37
C GLY A 177 5.86 15.42 7.75
N ARG A 178 6.33 14.50 6.89
CA ARG A 178 5.51 13.44 6.29
C ARG A 178 5.81 12.08 6.93
N MET A 179 4.80 11.30 7.27
CA MET A 179 5.00 9.90 7.68
C MET A 179 5.46 9.09 6.47
N VAL A 180 6.63 8.47 6.56
CA VAL A 180 7.23 7.68 5.46
C VAL A 180 7.19 6.18 5.73
N LEU A 181 6.99 5.80 6.99
CA LEU A 181 6.97 4.42 7.43
C LEU A 181 5.84 4.24 8.44
N LEU A 182 5.06 3.17 8.28
CA LEU A 182 4.11 2.68 9.28
C LEU A 182 4.44 1.23 9.63
N TYR A 183 4.44 0.91 10.91
CA TYR A 183 4.62 -0.44 11.43
C TYR A 183 3.47 -0.82 12.37
N THR A 184 2.70 -1.84 12.05
CA THR A 184 1.69 -2.43 12.94
C THR A 184 2.27 -3.59 13.74
N TYR A 185 2.06 -3.54 15.05
CA TYR A 185 2.49 -4.55 16.02
C TYR A 185 1.28 -4.94 16.87
N GLU A 186 1.22 -6.19 17.31
CA GLU A 186 0.09 -6.71 18.11
C GLU A 186 -1.26 -6.56 17.41
N SER A 187 -1.29 -6.58 16.07
CA SER A 187 -2.47 -6.17 15.28
C SER A 187 -2.73 -7.10 14.10
N ASN A 188 -1.77 -7.23 13.18
CA ASN A 188 -1.82 -8.03 11.96
C ASN A 188 -3.04 -7.74 11.03
N PRO A 189 -3.28 -6.49 10.58
CA PRO A 189 -4.40 -6.21 9.67
C PRO A 189 -4.44 -7.08 8.41
N ALA A 190 -3.29 -7.52 7.88
CA ALA A 190 -3.22 -8.31 6.66
C ALA A 190 -3.86 -9.69 6.74
N ASP A 191 -3.87 -10.32 7.91
CA ASP A 191 -4.60 -11.57 8.15
C ASP A 191 -6.12 -11.41 7.88
N GLY A 192 -6.66 -10.23 8.18
CA GLY A 192 -8.07 -9.89 7.90
C GLY A 192 -8.32 -9.56 6.43
N TRP A 193 -7.28 -9.21 5.66
CA TRP A 193 -7.38 -9.03 4.21
C TRP A 193 -7.41 -10.38 3.48
N ALA A 194 -6.74 -11.40 4.01
CA ALA A 194 -6.78 -12.78 3.51
C ALA A 194 -8.00 -13.56 4.02
N TYR A 195 -9.19 -12.94 3.92
CA TYR A 195 -10.46 -13.50 4.41
C TYR A 195 -10.89 -14.82 3.76
N ASP A 196 -10.27 -15.20 2.65
CA ASP A 196 -10.46 -16.48 1.95
C ASP A 196 -9.43 -17.55 2.33
N GLU A 197 -8.44 -17.19 3.15
CA GLU A 197 -7.44 -18.10 3.74
C GLU A 197 -7.69 -18.31 5.24
N HIS A 198 -8.11 -17.26 5.95
CA HIS A 198 -8.27 -17.25 7.41
C HIS A 198 -9.73 -17.12 7.85
N ALA A 199 -10.10 -17.89 8.88
CA ALA A 199 -11.48 -17.94 9.39
C ALA A 199 -11.81 -16.79 10.36
N ASN A 200 -11.56 -15.55 9.92
CA ASN A 200 -11.89 -14.35 10.68
C ASN A 200 -13.41 -14.08 10.70
N SER A 201 -13.91 -13.48 11.79
CA SER A 201 -15.30 -13.01 11.82
C SER A 201 -15.49 -11.88 10.80
N GLN A 202 -16.70 -11.73 10.24
CA GLN A 202 -17.00 -10.65 9.29
C GLN A 202 -16.65 -9.27 9.83
N ARG A 203 -16.88 -9.04 11.13
CA ARG A 203 -16.53 -7.78 11.79
C ARG A 203 -15.02 -7.49 11.73
N VAL A 204 -14.19 -8.50 11.96
CA VAL A 204 -12.73 -8.37 11.91
C VAL A 204 -12.27 -8.12 10.48
N ILE A 205 -12.79 -8.86 9.52
CA ILE A 205 -12.53 -8.68 8.08
C ILE A 205 -12.87 -7.25 7.65
N ASP A 206 -14.07 -6.76 8.00
CA ASP A 206 -14.50 -5.40 7.65
C ASP A 206 -13.59 -4.34 8.27
N GLN A 207 -13.18 -4.50 9.52
CA GLN A 207 -12.28 -3.56 10.18
C GLN A 207 -10.88 -3.56 9.56
N ALA A 208 -10.35 -4.74 9.20
CA ALA A 208 -9.08 -4.87 8.51
C ALA A 208 -9.09 -4.18 7.14
N LEU A 209 -10.09 -4.48 6.31
CA LEU A 209 -10.25 -3.88 4.97
C LEU A 209 -10.43 -2.36 5.04
N LYS A 210 -11.25 -1.87 5.97
CA LYS A 210 -11.43 -0.42 6.21
C LYS A 210 -10.16 0.28 6.66
N PHE A 211 -9.35 -0.36 7.51
CA PHE A 211 -8.05 0.18 7.91
C PHE A 211 -7.09 0.25 6.70
N GLY A 212 -7.08 -0.78 5.86
CA GLY A 212 -6.31 -0.78 4.63
C GLY A 212 -6.74 0.32 3.64
N VAL A 213 -8.04 0.62 3.55
CA VAL A 213 -8.54 1.78 2.79
C VAL A 213 -8.04 3.09 3.36
N ASN A 214 -8.10 3.29 4.69
CA ASN A 214 -7.54 4.48 5.32
C ASN A 214 -6.04 4.61 5.04
N LEU A 215 -5.28 3.53 5.15
CA LEU A 215 -3.84 3.49 4.89
C LEU A 215 -3.53 3.90 3.45
N LEU A 216 -4.16 3.26 2.46
CA LEU A 216 -3.94 3.60 1.05
C LEU A 216 -4.39 5.03 0.74
N THR A 217 -5.50 5.49 1.32
CA THR A 217 -5.96 6.88 1.15
C THR A 217 -4.96 7.86 1.73
N TYR A 218 -4.46 7.60 2.95
CA TYR A 218 -3.46 8.44 3.59
C TYR A 218 -2.21 8.55 2.71
N VAL A 219 -1.70 7.43 2.20
CA VAL A 219 -0.45 7.43 1.41
C VAL A 219 -0.62 8.06 0.03
N LEU A 220 -1.73 7.76 -0.67
CA LEU A 220 -1.89 8.14 -2.08
C LEU A 220 -2.51 9.53 -2.26
N MET A 221 -3.12 10.10 -1.22
CA MET A 221 -3.91 11.33 -1.35
C MET A 221 -3.53 12.43 -0.36
N MET A 222 -2.79 12.14 0.70
CA MET A 222 -2.28 13.19 1.59
C MET A 222 -0.87 13.64 1.17
N PRO A 223 -0.59 14.96 1.24
CA PRO A 223 0.71 15.52 0.92
C PRO A 223 1.81 15.14 1.93
#